data_AF-A0A090V7E2-F1
#
_entry.id   AF-A0A090V7E2-F1
#
_cell.length_a   1.000
_cell.length_b   1.000
_cell.length_c   1.000
_cell.angle_alpha   90.00
_cell.angle_beta   90.00
_cell.angle_gamma   90.00
#
_symmetry.space_group_name_H-M   'P 1'
#
loop_
_entity.id
_entity.type
_entity.pdbx_description
1 polymer ?
#
loop_
_entity_poly.entity_id
_entity_poly.type
_entity_poly.pdbx_seq_one_letter_code
_entity_poly.pdbx_strand_id
1 'polypeptide(L)'
;MFNQSEIINALTKVLESKTFSKSTTTNVLLKLLVESTIEGHTITAYTVGLELFGKRYDPKKSDVNIRVNISHLRKRLKRYYEEEGVYDPIVISIKPGQYNTTFSAREEKKNNSRKRKKIVGFIFSFVVFTAVAFFLLKPSNKVWKPMFDNGFETTLYLGDVFGYSGSTIFNNTGWHRDSKINSVEAFLEHTKKNPERFESLIPSEFSYIVFENAFNIKPFTQFFTKNNYNFSIRPISNFKTRSIKDRNTIYAGPLFTQSSFNELFNDFSYNVSLEVKKEEFNTIHLIIRMKKGKIK
;
A
#
# COMPACT_ATOMS: atom_id res chain seq x y z
N MET A 1 49.90 32.37 -6.31
CA MET A 1 50.75 31.84 -7.41
C MET A 1 51.30 30.51 -6.90
N PHE A 2 51.15 29.42 -7.63
CA PHE A 2 51.68 28.11 -7.20
C PHE A 2 53.20 28.10 -7.37
N ASN A 3 53.92 27.46 -6.45
CA ASN A 3 55.37 27.32 -6.56
C ASN A 3 55.73 26.27 -7.62
N GLN A 4 56.90 26.40 -8.26
CA GLN A 4 57.33 25.47 -9.31
C GLN A 4 57.34 24.01 -8.84
N SER A 5 57.77 23.76 -7.61
CA SER A 5 57.77 22.42 -7.00
C SER A 5 56.36 21.82 -6.86
N GLU A 6 55.35 22.63 -6.55
CA GLU A 6 53.96 22.18 -6.43
C GLU A 6 53.37 21.79 -7.79
N ILE A 7 53.68 22.57 -8.82
CA ILE A 7 53.26 22.30 -10.20
C ILE A 7 53.93 21.02 -10.72
N ILE A 8 55.23 20.85 -10.47
CA ILE A 8 55.97 19.64 -10.85
C ILE A 8 55.38 18.41 -10.14
N ASN A 9 55.08 18.50 -8.84
CA ASN A 9 54.44 17.41 -8.12
C ASN A 9 53.05 17.06 -8.68
N ALA A 10 52.25 18.06 -9.04
CA ALA A 10 50.96 17.85 -9.69
C ALA A 10 51.12 17.17 -11.07
N LEU A 11 52.12 17.59 -11.86
CA LEU A 11 52.44 16.97 -13.14
C LEU A 11 52.84 15.50 -12.96
N THR A 12 53.72 15.18 -11.99
CA THR A 12 54.16 13.82 -11.70
C THR A 12 52.97 12.91 -11.40
N LYS A 13 52.06 13.34 -10.52
CA LYS A 13 50.83 12.58 -10.22
C LYS A 13 49.97 12.32 -11.46
N VAL A 14 49.80 13.33 -12.31
CA VAL A 14 49.04 13.18 -13.57
C VAL A 14 49.72 12.15 -14.48
N LEU A 15 51.04 12.22 -14.65
CA LEU A 15 51.80 11.32 -15.53
C LEU A 15 51.83 9.87 -15.04
N GLU A 16 51.84 9.65 -13.73
CA GLU A 16 51.81 8.32 -13.09
C GLU A 16 50.41 7.69 -13.04
N SER A 17 49.37 8.46 -13.35
CA SER A 17 47.97 8.00 -13.30
C SER A 17 47.65 6.91 -14.32
N LYS A 18 46.61 6.12 -14.04
CA LYS A 18 46.11 5.10 -14.98
C LYS A 18 45.58 5.74 -16.27
N THR A 19 45.08 6.96 -16.20
CA THR A 19 44.59 7.73 -17.35
C THR A 19 45.72 8.10 -18.32
N PHE A 20 46.96 8.30 -17.84
CA PHE A 20 48.11 8.71 -18.64
C PHE A 20 49.16 7.60 -18.88
N SER A 21 49.09 6.48 -18.16
CA SER A 21 50.09 5.39 -18.24
C SER A 21 50.27 4.75 -19.63
N LYS A 22 49.25 4.82 -20.51
CA LYS A 22 49.27 4.11 -21.82
C LYS A 22 49.82 4.92 -23.00
N SER A 23 50.21 6.19 -22.83
CA SER A 23 50.48 7.08 -23.98
C SER A 23 51.74 7.92 -23.84
N THR A 24 52.83 7.42 -24.42
CA THR A 24 54.14 8.08 -24.44
C THR A 24 54.08 9.47 -25.06
N THR A 25 53.46 9.62 -26.23
CA THR A 25 53.39 10.91 -26.94
C THR A 25 52.59 11.98 -26.19
N THR A 26 51.46 11.62 -25.56
CA THR A 26 50.66 12.57 -24.76
C THR A 26 51.40 13.01 -23.50
N ASN A 27 52.16 12.11 -22.88
CA ASN A 27 52.92 12.39 -21.67
C ASN A 27 54.09 13.34 -21.93
N VAL A 28 54.86 13.07 -23.01
CA VAL A 28 55.95 13.96 -23.46
C VAL A 28 55.40 15.34 -23.80
N LEU A 29 54.28 15.40 -24.51
CA LEU A 29 53.63 16.68 -24.84
C LEU A 29 53.18 17.43 -23.59
N LEU A 30 52.50 16.78 -22.63
CA LEU A 30 52.07 17.44 -21.40
C LEU A 30 53.27 17.98 -20.61
N LYS A 31 54.34 17.20 -20.49
CA LYS A 31 55.57 17.59 -19.80
C LYS A 31 56.16 18.85 -20.43
N LEU A 32 56.35 18.86 -21.75
CA LEU A 32 56.86 20.01 -22.49
C LEU A 32 56.01 21.27 -22.25
N LEU A 33 54.69 21.16 -22.35
CA LEU A 33 53.81 22.32 -22.16
C LEU A 33 53.85 22.87 -20.74
N VAL A 34 53.94 22.02 -19.73
CA VAL A 34 54.04 22.44 -18.32
C VAL A 34 55.38 23.10 -18.06
N GLU A 35 56.49 22.48 -18.48
CA GLU A 35 57.84 23.01 -18.28
C GLU A 35 58.00 24.38 -18.92
N SER A 36 57.60 24.55 -20.19
CA SER A 36 57.69 25.86 -20.84
C SER A 36 56.71 26.89 -20.26
N THR A 37 55.58 26.47 -19.70
CA THR A 37 54.68 27.39 -18.96
C THR A 37 55.35 27.87 -17.67
N ILE A 38 56.07 26.99 -16.96
CA ILE A 38 56.82 27.32 -15.75
C ILE A 38 57.96 28.30 -16.05
N GLU A 39 58.63 28.13 -17.19
CA GLU A 39 59.70 29.02 -17.68
C GLU A 39 59.19 30.36 -18.23
N GLY A 40 57.86 30.51 -18.40
CA GLY A 40 57.26 31.73 -18.95
C GLY A 40 57.35 31.85 -20.48
N HIS A 41 57.70 30.77 -21.18
CA HIS A 41 57.79 30.75 -22.63
C HIS A 41 56.41 30.60 -23.28
N THR A 42 56.17 31.35 -24.37
CA THR A 42 54.96 31.17 -25.19
C THR A 42 55.22 30.12 -26.25
N ILE A 43 54.48 29.01 -26.16
CA ILE A 43 54.60 27.90 -27.11
C ILE A 43 53.62 28.08 -28.26
N THR A 44 54.07 27.80 -29.49
CA THR A 44 53.23 27.66 -30.68
C THR A 44 53.25 26.22 -31.19
N ALA A 45 52.34 25.87 -32.10
CA ALA A 45 52.34 24.55 -32.74
C ALA A 45 53.70 24.23 -33.41
N TYR A 46 54.30 25.26 -34.01
CA TYR A 46 55.61 25.20 -34.64
C TYR A 46 56.73 24.86 -33.65
N THR A 47 56.77 25.50 -32.47
CA THR A 47 57.81 25.23 -31.47
C THR A 47 57.64 23.84 -30.86
N VAL A 48 56.39 23.41 -30.56
CA VAL A 48 56.11 22.02 -30.15
C VAL A 48 56.60 21.03 -31.21
N GLY A 49 56.35 21.34 -32.47
CA GLY A 49 56.72 20.48 -33.58
C GLY A 49 58.21 20.32 -33.77
N LEU A 50 58.97 21.41 -33.66
CA LEU A 50 60.43 21.37 -33.65
C LEU A 50 60.98 20.57 -32.47
N GLU A 51 60.41 20.75 -31.28
CA GLU A 51 60.85 20.04 -30.06
C GLU A 51 60.60 18.53 -30.14
N LEU A 52 59.44 18.13 -30.67
CA LEU A 52 59.03 16.72 -30.74
C LEU A 52 59.61 15.97 -31.96
N PHE A 53 59.75 16.63 -33.11
CA PHE A 53 60.09 15.98 -34.38
C PHE A 53 61.44 16.42 -34.98
N GLY A 54 62.06 17.50 -34.47
CA GLY A 54 63.36 18.00 -34.91
C GLY A 54 63.43 18.18 -36.43
N LYS A 55 64.50 17.65 -37.06
CA LYS A 55 64.72 17.71 -38.51
C LYS A 55 63.65 17.00 -39.36
N ARG A 56 62.75 16.21 -38.75
CA ARG A 56 61.65 15.51 -39.43
C ARG A 56 60.32 16.28 -39.38
N TYR A 57 60.33 17.50 -38.85
CA TYR A 57 59.15 18.33 -38.74
C TYR A 57 58.68 18.84 -40.11
N ASP A 58 57.51 18.35 -40.55
CA ASP A 58 56.77 18.90 -41.70
C ASP A 58 55.61 19.76 -41.16
N PRO A 59 55.64 21.11 -41.29
CA PRO A 59 54.60 21.98 -40.75
C PRO A 59 53.19 21.60 -41.18
N LYS A 60 52.99 21.20 -42.44
CA LYS A 60 51.63 20.93 -42.96
C LYS A 60 51.00 19.69 -42.31
N LYS A 61 51.79 18.63 -42.10
CA LYS A 61 51.30 17.36 -41.51
C LYS A 61 51.40 17.35 -39.98
N SER A 62 52.50 17.88 -39.45
CA SER A 62 52.82 17.82 -38.02
C SER A 62 51.93 18.75 -37.20
N ASP A 63 51.60 19.95 -37.68
CA ASP A 63 50.71 20.88 -36.97
C ASP A 63 49.28 20.35 -36.80
N VAL A 64 48.80 19.56 -37.76
CA VAL A 64 47.49 18.90 -37.66
C VAL A 64 47.54 17.83 -36.56
N ASN A 65 48.57 16.98 -36.57
CA ASN A 65 48.76 15.94 -35.56
C ASN A 65 48.96 16.52 -34.15
N ILE A 66 49.70 17.62 -34.01
CA ILE A 66 49.91 18.31 -32.74
C ILE A 66 48.57 18.85 -32.20
N ARG A 67 47.77 19.52 -33.03
CA ARG A 67 46.44 20.03 -32.63
C ARG A 67 45.50 18.92 -32.16
N VAL A 68 45.50 17.76 -32.84
CA VAL A 68 44.71 16.59 -32.43
C VAL A 68 45.19 16.06 -31.08
N ASN A 69 46.51 15.92 -30.89
CA ASN A 69 47.08 15.46 -29.62
C ASN A 69 46.80 16.41 -28.45
N ILE A 70 46.80 17.73 -28.68
CA ILE A 70 46.40 18.72 -27.67
C ILE A 70 44.91 18.57 -27.31
N SER A 71 44.04 18.30 -28.29
CA SER A 71 42.63 18.01 -28.03
C SER A 71 42.45 16.76 -27.16
N HIS A 72 43.18 15.68 -27.46
CA HIS A 72 43.20 14.47 -26.65
C HIS A 72 43.75 14.70 -25.25
N LEU A 73 44.80 15.52 -25.13
CA LEU A 73 45.40 15.89 -23.85
C LEU A 73 44.39 16.61 -22.95
N ARG A 74 43.62 17.58 -23.48
CA ARG A 74 42.54 18.25 -22.73
C ARG A 74 41.50 17.26 -22.21
N LYS A 75 41.05 16.34 -23.06
CA LYS A 75 40.06 15.31 -22.68
C LYS A 75 40.58 14.40 -21.58
N ARG A 76 41.86 14.00 -21.66
CA ARG A 76 42.50 13.16 -20.64
C ARG A 76 42.72 13.88 -19.32
N LEU A 77 43.18 15.13 -19.35
CA LEU A 77 43.28 15.96 -18.13
C LEU A 77 41.92 16.08 -17.45
N LYS A 78 40.86 16.37 -18.22
CA LYS A 78 39.50 16.43 -17.68
C LYS A 78 39.10 15.13 -16.99
N ARG A 79 39.28 13.99 -17.67
CA ARG A 79 38.96 12.67 -17.10
C ARG A 79 39.78 12.37 -15.84
N TYR A 80 41.08 12.65 -15.85
CA TYR A 80 41.93 12.47 -14.68
C TYR A 80 41.36 13.22 -13.46
N TYR A 81 41.02 14.51 -13.59
CA TYR A 81 40.49 15.32 -12.48
C TYR A 81 39.01 15.04 -12.12
N GLU A 82 38.31 14.23 -12.93
CA GLU A 82 36.97 13.70 -12.65
C GLU A 82 37.01 12.33 -11.93
N GLU A 83 38.08 11.54 -12.12
CA GLU A 83 38.20 10.17 -11.63
C GLU A 83 39.30 10.00 -10.57
N GLU A 84 40.58 10.12 -10.96
CA GLU A 84 41.75 9.79 -10.12
C GLU A 84 42.20 10.98 -9.27
N GLY A 85 42.24 12.18 -9.86
CA GLY A 85 42.66 13.44 -9.23
C GLY A 85 41.52 14.22 -8.58
N VAL A 86 40.43 13.55 -8.14
CA VAL A 86 39.22 14.22 -7.58
C VAL A 86 39.55 15.11 -6.39
N TYR A 87 40.58 14.73 -5.62
CA TYR A 87 41.05 15.42 -4.41
C TYR A 87 42.39 16.12 -4.60
N ASP A 88 42.91 16.20 -5.82
CA ASP A 88 44.17 16.91 -6.04
C ASP A 88 43.97 18.43 -5.88
N PRO A 89 44.86 19.11 -5.14
CA PRO A 89 44.70 20.52 -4.80
C PRO A 89 44.92 21.46 -5.99
N ILE A 90 45.73 21.05 -6.98
CA ILE A 90 46.07 21.82 -8.17
C ILE A 90 45.49 21.14 -9.39
N VAL A 91 44.76 21.90 -10.20
CA VAL A 91 44.20 21.45 -11.47
C VAL A 91 45.00 22.04 -12.63
N ILE A 92 45.65 21.18 -13.40
CA ILE A 92 46.33 21.53 -14.66
C ILE A 92 45.30 21.50 -15.79
N SER A 93 45.12 22.62 -16.50
CA SER A 93 44.20 22.71 -17.64
C SER A 93 44.80 23.48 -18.81
N ILE A 94 44.37 23.16 -20.04
CA ILE A 94 44.83 23.82 -21.27
C ILE A 94 43.60 24.45 -21.94
N LYS A 95 43.60 25.78 -22.10
CA LYS A 95 42.49 26.49 -22.73
C LYS A 95 42.32 26.07 -24.20
N PRO A 96 41.08 26.07 -24.75
CA PRO A 96 40.85 25.82 -26.17
C PRO A 96 41.69 26.77 -27.05
N GLY A 97 42.29 26.24 -28.11
CA GLY A 97 43.14 27.01 -29.04
C GLY A 97 44.52 27.41 -28.50
N GLN A 98 44.79 27.22 -27.21
CA GLN A 98 46.06 27.56 -26.56
C GLN A 98 46.97 26.35 -26.38
N TYR A 99 48.28 26.60 -26.32
CA TYR A 99 49.31 25.60 -26.00
C TYR A 99 49.81 25.74 -24.56
N ASN A 100 49.68 26.93 -23.94
CA ASN A 100 50.05 27.14 -22.55
C ASN A 100 49.11 26.42 -21.58
N THR A 101 49.69 25.90 -20.51
CA THR A 101 48.94 25.31 -19.39
C THR A 101 48.52 26.39 -18.40
N THR A 102 47.47 26.12 -17.64
CA THR A 102 46.97 26.99 -16.58
C THR A 102 46.73 26.16 -15.32
N PHE A 103 47.07 26.75 -14.18
CA PHE A 103 47.02 26.10 -12.88
C PHE A 103 45.99 26.81 -12.01
N SER A 104 45.02 26.07 -11.46
CA SER A 104 44.01 26.62 -10.55
C SER A 104 43.87 25.77 -9.30
N ALA A 105 43.51 26.39 -8.18
CA ALA A 105 43.17 25.67 -6.95
C ALA A 105 41.84 24.93 -7.14
N ARG A 106 41.71 23.74 -6.53
CA ARG A 106 40.44 23.02 -6.51
C ARG A 106 39.44 23.78 -5.63
N GLU A 107 38.32 24.20 -6.21
CA GLU A 107 37.21 24.72 -5.41
C GLU A 107 36.57 23.57 -4.62
N GLU A 108 36.56 23.67 -3.28
CA GLU A 108 35.87 22.72 -2.44
C GLU A 108 34.37 22.69 -2.78
N LYS A 109 33.88 21.57 -3.33
CA LYS A 109 32.44 21.35 -3.46
C LYS A 109 31.84 21.25 -2.05
N LYS A 110 31.22 22.33 -1.57
CA LYS A 110 30.47 22.38 -0.29
C LYS A 110 29.55 21.15 -0.19
N ASN A 111 29.91 20.24 0.70
CA ASN A 111 29.32 18.92 0.78
C ASN A 111 27.86 19.01 1.26
N ASN A 112 26.89 18.79 0.37
CA ASN A 112 25.43 18.89 0.63
C ASN A 112 24.86 17.80 1.58
N SER A 113 25.72 17.14 2.35
CA SER A 113 25.37 16.01 3.24
C SER A 113 24.32 16.38 4.30
N ARG A 114 24.31 17.63 4.79
CA ARG A 114 23.30 18.13 5.74
C ARG A 114 21.90 18.25 5.13
N LYS A 115 21.75 18.67 3.86
CA LYS A 115 20.44 18.73 3.18
C LYS A 115 19.88 17.32 2.94
N ARG A 116 20.73 16.37 2.53
CA ARG A 116 20.34 14.98 2.25
C ARG A 116 19.85 14.26 3.52
N LYS A 117 20.52 14.46 4.66
CA LYS A 117 20.08 13.90 5.97
C LYS A 117 18.72 14.45 6.44
N LYS A 118 18.45 15.74 6.24
CA LYS A 118 17.15 16.35 6.58
C LYS A 118 16.01 15.76 5.75
N ILE A 119 16.19 15.60 4.43
CA ILE A 119 15.18 15.03 3.54
C ILE A 119 14.85 13.58 3.93
N VAL A 120 15.87 12.76 4.22
CA VAL A 120 15.68 11.38 4.67
C VAL A 120 14.91 11.33 5.99
N GLY A 121 15.22 12.22 6.95
CA GLY A 121 14.48 12.33 8.21
C GLY A 121 13.01 12.70 8.01
N PHE A 122 12.69 13.64 7.11
CA PHE A 122 11.31 14.00 6.77
C PHE A 122 10.54 12.84 6.13
N ILE A 123 11.16 12.12 5.18
CA ILE A 123 10.52 10.95 4.55
C ILE A 123 10.24 9.87 5.59
N PHE A 124 11.21 9.57 6.46
CA PHE A 124 11.03 8.58 7.52
C PHE A 124 9.90 8.98 8.48
N SER A 125 9.88 10.23 8.93
CA SER A 125 8.81 10.75 9.80
C SER A 125 7.44 10.70 9.12
N PHE A 126 7.36 10.98 7.81
CA PHE A 126 6.11 10.90 7.06
C PHE A 126 5.62 9.47 6.94
N VAL A 127 6.51 8.50 6.68
CA VAL A 127 6.16 7.07 6.63
C VAL A 127 5.69 6.56 7.99
N VAL A 128 6.37 6.96 9.07
CA VAL A 128 5.94 6.61 10.44
C VAL A 128 4.57 7.23 10.74
N PHE A 129 4.38 8.50 10.39
CA PHE A 129 3.10 9.20 10.60
C PHE A 129 1.97 8.54 9.81
N THR A 130 2.18 8.19 8.53
CA THR A 130 1.15 7.53 7.72
C THR A 130 0.84 6.12 8.22
N ALA A 131 1.84 5.36 8.68
CA ALA A 131 1.62 4.06 9.31
C ALA A 131 0.81 4.19 10.60
N VAL A 132 1.17 5.13 11.49
CA VAL A 132 0.44 5.40 12.73
C VAL A 132 -0.98 5.86 12.43
N ALA A 133 -1.14 6.81 11.50
CA ALA A 133 -2.45 7.28 11.06
C ALA A 133 -3.29 6.14 10.46
N PHE A 134 -2.71 5.24 9.66
CA PHE A 134 -3.40 4.07 9.12
C PHE A 134 -3.90 3.12 10.23
N PHE A 135 -3.11 2.93 11.29
CA PHE A 135 -3.52 2.14 12.44
C PHE A 135 -4.60 2.83 13.29
N LEU A 136 -4.52 4.15 13.48
CA LEU A 136 -5.47 4.94 14.28
C LEU A 136 -6.78 5.25 13.54
N LEU A 137 -6.73 5.38 12.21
CA LEU A 137 -7.87 5.69 11.33
C LEU A 137 -8.58 4.43 10.81
N LYS A 138 -8.22 3.22 11.28
CA LYS A 138 -9.00 2.02 10.96
C LYS A 138 -10.47 2.29 11.30
N PRO A 139 -11.40 2.10 10.36
CA PRO A 139 -12.80 2.42 10.58
C PRO A 139 -13.30 1.65 11.82
N SER A 140 -13.59 2.41 12.87
CA SER A 140 -14.11 1.89 14.13
C SER A 140 -15.48 1.30 13.86
N ASN A 141 -15.60 -0.02 13.95
CA ASN A 141 -16.90 -0.67 13.79
C ASN A 141 -17.73 -0.56 15.07
N LYS A 142 -18.31 0.62 15.32
CA LYS A 142 -19.01 0.95 16.57
C LYS A 142 -20.18 0.00 16.87
N VAL A 143 -20.78 -0.60 15.85
CA VAL A 143 -21.89 -1.54 16.00
C VAL A 143 -21.40 -2.90 16.52
N TRP A 144 -20.35 -3.44 15.91
CA TRP A 144 -19.88 -4.81 16.20
C TRP A 144 -18.81 -4.87 17.29
N LYS A 145 -18.08 -3.78 17.53
CA LYS A 145 -16.98 -3.76 18.51
C LYS A 145 -17.42 -4.12 19.94
N PRO A 146 -18.51 -3.57 20.50
CA PRO A 146 -18.95 -3.96 21.84
C PRO A 146 -19.26 -5.45 21.96
N MET A 147 -19.74 -6.06 20.87
CA MET A 147 -20.04 -7.50 20.80
C MET A 147 -18.76 -8.34 20.72
N PHE A 148 -17.73 -7.86 20.02
CA PHE A 148 -16.44 -8.55 19.95
C PHE A 148 -15.68 -8.51 21.29
N ASP A 149 -15.85 -7.42 22.05
CA ASP A 149 -15.08 -7.15 23.26
C ASP A 149 -15.73 -7.70 24.55
N ASN A 150 -17.01 -8.11 24.52
CA ASN A 150 -17.76 -8.49 25.73
C ASN A 150 -17.56 -9.95 26.20
N GLY A 151 -16.87 -10.79 25.41
CA GLY A 151 -16.59 -12.18 25.76
C GLY A 151 -17.77 -13.16 25.68
N PHE A 152 -18.97 -12.70 25.32
CA PHE A 152 -20.11 -13.58 25.10
C PHE A 152 -19.98 -14.36 23.79
N GLU A 153 -20.48 -15.59 23.78
CA GLU A 153 -20.66 -16.34 22.54
C GLU A 153 -21.64 -15.59 21.62
N THR A 154 -21.39 -15.65 20.31
CA THR A 154 -22.28 -15.08 19.31
C THR A 154 -23.02 -16.16 18.53
N THR A 155 -24.32 -15.99 18.38
CA THR A 155 -25.15 -16.84 17.51
C THR A 155 -25.84 -16.00 16.44
N LEU A 156 -25.62 -16.37 15.17
CA LEU A 156 -26.39 -15.91 14.02
C LEU A 156 -27.60 -16.83 13.85
N TYR A 157 -28.77 -16.30 14.19
CA TYR A 157 -30.06 -16.93 13.96
C TYR A 157 -30.56 -16.60 12.55
N LEU A 158 -30.74 -17.64 11.74
CA LEU A 158 -31.26 -17.54 10.39
C LEU A 158 -32.77 -17.72 10.38
N GLY A 159 -33.48 -16.92 9.58
CA GLY A 159 -34.89 -17.14 9.32
C GLY A 159 -35.12 -18.53 8.71
N ASP A 160 -35.98 -19.32 9.32
CA ASP A 160 -36.39 -20.63 8.87
C ASP A 160 -37.90 -20.67 8.58
N VAL A 161 -38.34 -21.79 8.03
CA VAL A 161 -39.74 -22.03 7.71
C VAL A 161 -40.25 -23.15 8.60
N PHE A 162 -41.18 -22.79 9.48
CA PHE A 162 -41.94 -23.74 10.26
C PHE A 162 -42.89 -24.53 9.36
N GLY A 163 -42.99 -25.82 9.63
CA GLY A 163 -43.99 -26.68 9.02
C GLY A 163 -44.34 -27.86 9.91
N TYR A 164 -45.18 -28.72 9.37
CA TYR A 164 -45.78 -29.84 10.09
C TYR A 164 -45.93 -31.02 9.15
N SER A 165 -45.89 -32.22 9.69
CA SER A 165 -45.95 -33.47 8.94
C SER A 165 -47.31 -34.12 9.06
N GLY A 166 -47.74 -34.81 8.00
CA GLY A 166 -48.97 -35.59 8.00
C GLY A 166 -49.25 -36.19 6.63
N SER A 167 -50.41 -36.83 6.47
CA SER A 167 -50.77 -37.46 5.21
C SER A 167 -50.85 -36.44 4.07
N THR A 168 -50.29 -36.77 2.91
CA THR A 168 -50.48 -36.00 1.68
C THR A 168 -51.65 -36.58 0.86
N ILE A 169 -51.95 -35.93 -0.26
CA ILE A 169 -52.90 -36.40 -1.27
C ILE A 169 -52.48 -37.73 -1.94
N PHE A 170 -51.23 -38.16 -1.77
CA PHE A 170 -50.69 -39.40 -2.32
C PHE A 170 -50.61 -40.53 -1.27
N ASN A 171 -51.28 -40.37 -0.11
CA ASN A 171 -51.28 -41.34 1.00
C ASN A 171 -49.89 -41.69 1.58
N ASN A 172 -48.90 -40.82 1.39
CA ASN A 172 -47.63 -40.88 2.10
C ASN A 172 -47.57 -39.78 3.18
N THR A 173 -46.60 -39.88 4.09
CA THR A 173 -46.29 -38.79 5.01
C THR A 173 -45.47 -37.73 4.28
N GLY A 174 -45.94 -36.49 4.30
CA GLY A 174 -45.22 -35.35 3.74
C GLY A 174 -45.09 -34.22 4.74
N TRP A 175 -44.18 -33.31 4.42
CA TRP A 175 -44.01 -32.05 5.14
C TRP A 175 -44.86 -30.96 4.47
N HIS A 176 -45.61 -30.23 5.28
CA HIS A 176 -46.58 -29.24 4.87
C HIS A 176 -46.22 -27.86 5.42
N ARG A 177 -46.57 -26.83 4.65
CA ARG A 177 -46.36 -25.43 5.00
C ARG A 177 -47.64 -24.63 4.83
N ASP A 178 -48.06 -23.97 5.91
CA ASP A 178 -49.02 -22.87 5.87
C ASP A 178 -48.33 -21.58 6.31
N SER A 179 -48.33 -20.56 5.46
CA SER A 179 -47.68 -19.26 5.72
C SER A 179 -48.23 -18.52 6.93
N LYS A 180 -49.44 -18.85 7.39
CA LYS A 180 -50.07 -18.28 8.59
C LYS A 180 -49.60 -18.94 9.89
N ILE A 181 -49.03 -20.14 9.81
CA ILE A 181 -48.58 -20.92 10.97
C ILE A 181 -47.05 -20.91 11.01
N ASN A 182 -46.45 -20.13 11.90
CA ASN A 182 -44.99 -19.93 11.95
C ASN A 182 -44.32 -20.39 13.25
N SER A 183 -45.07 -21.04 14.15
CA SER A 183 -44.54 -21.61 15.39
C SER A 183 -45.40 -22.79 15.86
N VAL A 184 -44.88 -23.56 16.82
CA VAL A 184 -45.62 -24.65 17.46
C VAL A 184 -46.87 -24.11 18.18
N GLU A 185 -46.76 -22.99 18.88
CA GLU A 185 -47.88 -22.36 19.57
C GLU A 185 -48.99 -21.96 18.58
N ALA A 186 -48.61 -21.34 17.46
CA ALA A 186 -49.55 -20.99 16.40
C ALA A 186 -50.23 -22.23 15.81
N PHE A 187 -49.47 -23.32 15.61
CA PHE A 187 -50.03 -24.59 15.11
C PHE A 187 -51.06 -25.16 16.10
N LEU A 188 -50.74 -25.19 17.39
CA LEU A 188 -51.65 -25.68 18.43
C LEU A 188 -52.92 -24.83 18.53
N GLU A 189 -52.82 -23.50 18.38
CA GLU A 189 -54.00 -22.63 18.32
C GLU A 189 -54.88 -22.90 17.10
N HIS A 190 -54.28 -23.11 15.92
CA HIS A 190 -55.04 -23.44 14.71
C HIS A 190 -55.71 -24.81 14.81
N THR A 191 -55.03 -25.77 15.43
CA THR A 191 -55.58 -27.11 15.72
C THR A 191 -56.78 -27.03 16.64
N LYS A 192 -56.73 -26.21 17.70
CA LYS A 192 -57.88 -25.98 18.59
C LYS A 192 -59.07 -25.36 17.85
N LYS A 193 -58.82 -24.48 16.87
CA LYS A 193 -59.86 -23.79 16.10
C LYS A 193 -60.48 -24.65 15.00
N ASN A 194 -59.72 -25.58 14.42
CA ASN A 194 -60.14 -26.41 13.28
C ASN A 194 -59.64 -27.86 13.46
N PRO A 195 -60.12 -28.59 14.47
CA PRO A 195 -59.57 -29.90 14.83
C PRO A 195 -59.63 -30.90 13.68
N GLU A 196 -60.75 -30.97 12.94
CA GLU A 196 -60.92 -31.91 11.82
C GLU A 196 -59.83 -31.83 10.72
N ARG A 197 -59.20 -30.67 10.58
CA ARG A 197 -58.20 -30.39 9.53
C ARG A 197 -56.77 -30.60 10.01
N PHE A 198 -56.53 -30.52 11.32
CA PHE A 198 -55.18 -30.50 11.90
C PHE A 198 -54.91 -31.65 12.87
N GLU A 199 -55.92 -32.40 13.30
CA GLU A 199 -55.80 -33.48 14.30
C GLU A 199 -54.84 -34.60 13.85
N SER A 200 -54.76 -34.89 12.55
CA SER A 200 -53.83 -35.88 11.99
C SER A 200 -52.44 -35.32 11.65
N LEU A 201 -52.20 -34.03 11.93
CA LEU A 201 -50.96 -33.33 11.61
C LEU A 201 -50.13 -33.13 12.88
N ILE A 202 -48.82 -33.22 12.73
CA ILE A 202 -47.86 -33.13 13.85
C ILE A 202 -46.86 -32.01 13.54
N PRO A 203 -46.59 -31.08 14.47
CA PRO A 203 -45.50 -30.11 14.31
C PRO A 203 -44.21 -30.81 13.89
N SER A 204 -43.53 -30.28 12.88
CA SER A 204 -42.29 -30.89 12.41
C SER A 204 -41.20 -30.70 13.46
N GLU A 205 -40.38 -31.73 13.67
CA GLU A 205 -39.20 -31.66 14.56
C GLU A 205 -38.10 -30.77 13.99
N PHE A 206 -38.14 -30.49 12.69
CA PHE A 206 -37.16 -29.66 12.00
C PHE A 206 -37.82 -28.59 11.15
N SER A 207 -37.16 -27.44 11.09
CA SER A 207 -37.48 -26.33 10.20
C SER A 207 -36.60 -26.36 8.97
N TYR A 208 -37.11 -25.89 7.83
CA TYR A 208 -36.28 -25.73 6.63
C TYR A 208 -35.68 -24.33 6.53
N ILE A 209 -34.41 -24.28 6.11
CA ILE A 209 -33.68 -23.06 5.80
C ILE A 209 -33.81 -22.82 4.29
N VAL A 210 -34.14 -21.59 3.91
CA VAL A 210 -34.24 -21.20 2.50
C VAL A 210 -32.87 -20.81 1.91
N PHE A 211 -32.67 -20.97 0.60
CA PHE A 211 -31.39 -20.71 -0.06
C PHE A 211 -30.92 -19.26 0.11
N GLU A 212 -31.85 -18.31 0.24
CA GLU A 212 -31.60 -16.89 0.44
C GLU A 212 -30.76 -16.61 1.70
N ASN A 213 -30.77 -17.51 2.68
CA ASN A 213 -29.90 -17.39 3.84
C ASN A 213 -28.41 -17.46 3.47
N ALA A 214 -28.04 -18.01 2.32
CA ALA A 214 -26.66 -17.95 1.81
C ALA A 214 -26.17 -16.51 1.61
N PHE A 215 -27.07 -15.58 1.24
CA PHE A 215 -26.74 -14.15 1.13
C PHE A 215 -26.44 -13.50 2.48
N ASN A 216 -26.90 -14.09 3.60
CA ASN A 216 -26.55 -13.66 4.95
C ASN A 216 -25.27 -14.34 5.42
N ILE A 217 -25.20 -15.67 5.32
CA ILE A 217 -24.09 -16.46 5.87
C ILE A 217 -22.74 -16.01 5.30
N LYS A 218 -22.62 -15.89 3.97
CA LYS A 218 -21.33 -15.61 3.33
C LYS A 218 -20.72 -14.26 3.77
N PRO A 219 -21.44 -13.12 3.72
CA PRO A 219 -20.90 -11.84 4.21
C PRO A 219 -20.60 -11.84 5.72
N PHE A 220 -21.47 -12.43 6.55
CA PHE A 220 -21.23 -12.54 7.98
C PHE A 220 -19.95 -13.34 8.27
N THR A 221 -19.78 -14.51 7.66
CA THR A 221 -18.57 -15.33 7.81
C THR A 221 -17.33 -14.57 7.37
N GLN A 222 -17.35 -13.91 6.21
CA GLN A 222 -16.19 -13.13 5.74
C GLN A 222 -15.84 -11.98 6.69
N PHE A 223 -16.84 -11.25 7.17
CA PHE A 223 -16.64 -10.12 8.06
C PHE A 223 -16.12 -10.56 9.44
N PHE A 224 -16.70 -11.59 10.04
CA PHE A 224 -16.35 -12.06 11.38
C PHE A 224 -14.97 -12.74 11.40
N THR A 225 -14.66 -13.56 10.38
CA THR A 225 -13.33 -14.16 10.21
C THR A 225 -12.24 -13.11 10.03
N LYS A 226 -12.49 -12.03 9.28
CA LYS A 226 -11.53 -10.92 9.13
C LYS A 226 -11.20 -10.24 10.47
N ASN A 227 -12.12 -10.30 11.44
CA ASN A 227 -11.94 -9.77 12.79
C ASN A 227 -11.50 -10.85 13.79
N ASN A 228 -11.08 -12.03 13.32
CA ASN A 228 -10.68 -13.18 14.14
C ASN A 228 -11.71 -13.54 15.22
N TYR A 229 -12.99 -13.42 14.87
CA TYR A 229 -14.11 -13.61 15.80
C TYR A 229 -15.01 -14.73 15.27
N ASN A 230 -15.32 -15.70 16.12
CA ASN A 230 -16.12 -16.86 15.75
C ASN A 230 -17.59 -16.69 16.17
N PHE A 231 -18.49 -17.38 15.48
CA PHE A 231 -19.92 -17.39 15.81
C PHE A 231 -20.55 -18.71 15.40
N SER A 232 -21.64 -19.07 16.07
CA SER A 232 -22.46 -20.22 15.73
C SER A 232 -23.62 -19.81 14.82
N ILE A 233 -24.08 -20.73 13.98
CA ILE A 233 -25.25 -20.52 13.12
C ILE A 233 -26.36 -21.44 13.62
N ARG A 234 -27.56 -20.90 13.83
CA ARG A 234 -28.74 -21.65 14.27
C ARG A 234 -29.99 -21.21 13.50
N PRO A 235 -30.97 -22.09 13.30
CA PRO A 235 -32.30 -21.67 12.86
C PRO A 235 -32.99 -20.83 13.94
N ILE A 236 -33.83 -19.86 13.53
CA ILE A 236 -34.57 -19.02 14.48
C ILE A 236 -35.56 -19.83 15.34
N SER A 237 -36.04 -20.98 14.88
CA SER A 237 -36.83 -21.90 15.72
C SER A 237 -36.09 -22.39 16.98
N ASN A 238 -34.75 -22.33 17.00
CA ASN A 238 -33.94 -22.68 18.18
C ASN A 238 -33.73 -21.49 19.14
N PHE A 239 -34.21 -20.30 18.79
CA PHE A 239 -34.04 -19.12 19.63
C PHE A 239 -34.94 -19.18 20.86
N LYS A 240 -34.36 -18.81 22.01
CA LYS A 240 -35.09 -18.63 23.26
C LYS A 240 -34.86 -17.21 23.75
N THR A 241 -35.89 -16.51 24.19
CA THR A 241 -35.72 -15.14 24.70
C THR A 241 -34.73 -15.05 25.86
N ARG A 242 -34.65 -16.09 26.70
CA ARG A 242 -33.70 -16.16 27.83
C ARG A 242 -32.23 -16.13 27.39
N SER A 243 -31.91 -16.62 26.20
CA SER A 243 -30.53 -16.67 25.69
C SER A 243 -29.92 -15.27 25.56
N ILE A 244 -30.71 -14.21 25.32
CA ILE A 244 -30.17 -12.85 25.17
C ILE A 244 -29.39 -12.39 26.41
N LYS A 245 -29.65 -12.98 27.58
CA LYS A 245 -28.94 -12.64 28.82
C LYS A 245 -27.50 -13.14 28.85
N ASP A 246 -27.18 -14.19 28.10
CA ASP A 246 -25.89 -14.89 28.18
C ASP A 246 -25.14 -15.00 26.85
N ARG A 247 -25.72 -14.49 25.75
CA ARG A 247 -25.08 -14.52 24.43
C ARG A 247 -25.43 -13.32 23.57
N ASN A 248 -24.51 -13.00 22.68
CA ASN A 248 -24.75 -12.07 21.58
C ASN A 248 -25.67 -12.73 20.55
N THR A 249 -26.75 -12.05 20.18
CA THR A 249 -27.77 -12.56 19.26
C THR A 249 -27.80 -11.69 18.01
N ILE A 250 -27.62 -12.30 16.85
CA ILE A 250 -27.81 -11.67 15.54
C ILE A 250 -28.95 -12.41 14.86
N TYR A 251 -29.93 -11.69 14.34
CA TYR A 251 -30.97 -12.28 13.52
C TYR A 251 -30.80 -11.81 12.07
N ALA A 252 -30.86 -12.76 11.13
CA ALA A 252 -30.85 -12.50 9.71
C ALA A 252 -31.96 -13.32 9.04
N GLY A 253 -33.06 -12.66 8.70
CA GLY A 253 -34.21 -13.30 8.10
C GLY A 253 -35.39 -12.34 7.94
N PRO A 254 -36.53 -12.85 7.45
CA PRO A 254 -37.71 -12.04 7.24
C PRO A 254 -38.32 -11.59 8.57
N LEU A 255 -38.25 -10.28 8.86
CA LEU A 255 -38.74 -9.72 10.13
C LEU A 255 -40.26 -9.93 10.33
N PHE A 256 -41.04 -10.08 9.26
CA PHE A 256 -42.49 -10.22 9.35
C PHE A 256 -42.99 -11.59 9.83
N THR A 257 -42.12 -12.59 9.92
CA THR A 257 -42.46 -13.93 10.44
C THR A 257 -42.08 -14.11 11.90
N GLN A 258 -41.37 -13.14 12.52
CA GLN A 258 -40.78 -13.29 13.85
C GLN A 258 -41.19 -12.14 14.79
N SER A 259 -42.42 -12.19 15.29
CA SER A 259 -42.98 -11.17 16.20
C SER A 259 -42.14 -10.98 17.46
N SER A 260 -41.72 -12.08 18.10
CA SER A 260 -40.92 -12.04 19.33
C SER A 260 -39.59 -11.31 19.16
N PHE A 261 -38.92 -11.49 18.00
CA PHE A 261 -37.68 -10.76 17.72
C PHE A 261 -37.93 -9.27 17.51
N ASN A 262 -39.02 -8.91 16.81
CA ASN A 262 -39.36 -7.50 16.59
C ASN A 262 -39.70 -6.77 17.89
N GLU A 263 -40.42 -7.42 18.80
CA GLU A 263 -40.72 -6.90 20.14
C GLU A 263 -39.42 -6.65 20.90
N LEU A 264 -38.54 -7.66 20.97
CA LEU A 264 -37.24 -7.53 21.63
C LEU A 264 -36.39 -6.43 20.99
N PHE A 265 -36.32 -6.36 19.65
CA PHE A 265 -35.62 -5.28 18.98
C PHE A 265 -36.17 -3.93 19.41
N ASN A 266 -37.49 -3.76 19.41
CA ASN A 266 -38.14 -2.51 19.80
C ASN A 266 -37.95 -2.15 21.28
N ASP A 267 -37.85 -3.13 22.17
CA ASP A 267 -37.61 -2.89 23.59
C ASP A 267 -36.17 -2.41 23.85
N PHE A 268 -35.19 -3.02 23.17
CA PHE A 268 -33.77 -2.73 23.39
C PHE A 268 -33.21 -1.63 22.47
N SER A 269 -33.88 -1.32 21.37
CA SER A 269 -33.39 -0.32 20.42
C SER A 269 -33.50 1.09 20.98
N TYR A 270 -32.42 1.85 20.85
CA TYR A 270 -32.35 3.19 21.43
C TYR A 270 -33.08 4.25 20.59
N ASN A 271 -32.76 4.33 19.29
CA ASN A 271 -33.20 5.41 18.40
C ASN A 271 -34.10 4.96 17.27
N VAL A 272 -34.38 3.66 17.16
CA VAL A 272 -35.08 3.09 16.01
C VAL A 272 -36.17 2.16 16.50
N SER A 273 -37.32 2.13 15.85
CA SER A 273 -38.33 1.07 16.04
C SER A 273 -38.72 0.47 14.71
N LEU A 274 -39.03 -0.81 14.73
CA LEU A 274 -39.57 -1.59 13.61
C LEU A 274 -41.08 -1.73 13.79
N GLU A 275 -41.82 -1.38 12.75
CA GLU A 275 -43.25 -1.68 12.63
C GLU A 275 -43.45 -2.51 11.36
N VAL A 276 -44.08 -3.68 11.52
CA VAL A 276 -44.46 -4.53 10.39
C VAL A 276 -45.94 -4.30 10.12
N LYS A 277 -46.27 -3.66 8.99
CA LYS A 277 -47.65 -3.56 8.49
C LYS A 277 -47.91 -4.63 7.45
N LYS A 278 -48.99 -5.39 7.63
CA LYS A 278 -49.54 -6.29 6.62
C LYS A 278 -50.77 -5.61 6.01
N GLU A 279 -50.75 -5.34 4.71
CA GLU A 279 -51.92 -4.82 3.99
C GLU A 279 -52.73 -5.98 3.39
N GLU A 280 -53.99 -5.71 3.02
CA GLU A 280 -54.76 -6.62 2.18
C GLU A 280 -53.96 -6.90 0.89
N PHE A 281 -53.98 -8.15 0.39
CA PHE A 281 -53.14 -8.64 -0.72
C PHE A 281 -51.69 -9.06 -0.39
N ASN A 282 -51.39 -9.44 0.85
CA ASN A 282 -50.13 -10.12 1.22
C ASN A 282 -48.85 -9.26 1.03
N THR A 283 -49.02 -7.95 0.82
CA THR A 283 -47.89 -7.01 0.79
C THR A 283 -47.51 -6.65 2.22
N ILE A 284 -46.21 -6.73 2.50
CA ILE A 284 -45.66 -6.52 3.83
C ILE A 284 -44.75 -5.30 3.77
N HIS A 285 -45.11 -4.27 4.53
CA HIS A 285 -44.30 -3.08 4.70
C HIS A 285 -43.53 -3.14 6.01
N LEU A 286 -42.20 -3.16 5.90
CA LEU A 286 -41.31 -2.90 7.02
C LEU A 286 -41.11 -1.39 7.15
N ILE A 287 -41.63 -0.79 8.22
CA ILE A 287 -41.46 0.63 8.50
C ILE A 287 -40.43 0.77 9.62
N ILE A 288 -39.31 1.40 9.30
CA ILE A 288 -38.28 1.79 10.27
C ILE A 288 -38.56 3.23 10.68
N ARG A 289 -38.89 3.46 11.96
CA ARG A 289 -39.11 4.81 12.49
C ARG A 289 -37.97 5.21 13.41
N MET A 290 -37.56 6.47 13.33
CA MET A 290 -36.70 7.07 14.34
C MET A 290 -37.53 7.33 15.60
N LYS A 291 -37.12 6.79 16.75
CA LYS A 291 -37.68 7.17 18.05
C LYS A 291 -37.31 8.63 18.30
N LYS A 292 -38.29 9.49 18.56
CA LYS A 292 -38.03 10.88 18.96
C LYS A 292 -37.36 10.88 20.35
N GLY A 293 -36.03 10.91 20.36
CA GLY A 293 -35.15 11.26 21.48
C GLY A 293 -35.25 10.40 22.74
N LYS A 294 -34.16 9.70 23.07
CA LYS A 294 -33.24 10.18 24.11
C LYS A 294 -31.85 10.12 23.49
N ILE A 295 -31.01 11.11 23.76
CA ILE A 295 -29.56 11.01 23.61
C ILE A 295 -29.07 11.04 25.06
N LYS A 296 -28.35 10.02 25.49
CA LYS A 296 -27.59 9.93 26.74
C LYS A 296 -26.27 9.28 26.38
#